data_AF-A0A1I0QSD9-F1
#
_entry.id   AF-A0A1I0QSD9-F1
#
_cell.length_a   1.000
_cell.length_b   1.000
_cell.length_c   1.000
_cell.angle_alpha   90.00
_cell.angle_beta   90.00
_cell.angle_gamma   90.00
#
_symmetry.space_group_name_H-M   'P 1'
#
loop_
_entity.id
_entity.type
_entity.pdbx_description
1 polymer ?
#
loop_
_entity_poly.entity_id
_entity_poly.type
_entity_poly.pdbx_seq_one_letter_code
_entity_poly.pdbx_strand_id
1 'polypeptide(L)'
;MTTTQITDEAQRQLVRTLGVERANDGNQLTVKRLREAIDAETDPAFASMGESIRSDLSGKLDIEVLEDGLEELSAQIERLPDVREQGIPDGETEPEVLYRELVDPGWQVYDHLVDVDFFESLEANLPRFTPEHIETTTHELIGSDALTEELAALGFDERERIALVTDVVNNNTRLARWVPTKEIPTDVEFGVEHVPPLHQRATGGALLWINALDVHLWQNRVLVTDEMLDDGYWDVKALLGGLYLMAKAALEVARGDELTDSQLTAAITASAAITIVNQEEICKNVFWITEEMRAPPKAR
;
A
#
# COMPACT_ATOMS: atom_id res chain seq x y z
N MET A 1 22.67 -2.96 2.56
CA MET A 1 22.27 -1.75 3.33
C MET A 1 20.91 -1.39 2.74
N THR A 2 19.74 -1.50 3.38
CA THR A 2 19.40 -1.63 4.81
C THR A 2 17.90 -1.87 4.91
N THR A 3 17.47 -2.51 6.00
CA THR A 3 16.25 -2.20 6.75
C THR A 3 15.86 -0.71 6.58
N THR A 4 14.83 -0.45 5.78
CA THR A 4 14.11 0.82 5.60
C THR A 4 15.00 2.07 5.79
N GLN A 5 16.08 2.24 5.02
CA GLN A 5 16.94 3.43 5.12
C GLN A 5 16.29 4.63 4.43
N ILE A 6 15.44 5.33 5.17
CA ILE A 6 15.00 6.69 4.79
C ILE A 6 16.24 7.58 4.77
N THR A 7 16.65 8.00 3.58
CA THR A 7 17.80 8.89 3.44
C THR A 7 17.47 10.29 3.95
N ASP A 8 18.47 11.03 4.42
CA ASP A 8 18.30 12.44 4.81
C ASP A 8 17.70 13.27 3.67
N GLU A 9 18.03 12.93 2.42
CA GLU A 9 17.43 13.58 1.25
C GLU A 9 15.94 13.28 1.12
N ALA A 10 15.53 12.02 1.29
CA ALA A 10 14.13 11.63 1.25
C ALA A 10 13.32 12.32 2.37
N GLN A 11 13.89 12.44 3.58
CA GLN A 11 13.27 13.19 4.68
C GLN A 11 13.16 14.70 4.37
N ARG A 12 14.20 15.30 3.79
CA ARG A 12 14.15 16.71 3.36
C ARG A 12 13.11 16.93 2.27
N GLN A 13 12.98 16.00 1.33
CA GLN A 13 11.97 16.08 0.27
C GLN A 13 10.55 15.94 0.83
N LEU A 14 10.32 15.00 1.75
CA LEU A 14 9.04 14.83 2.44
C LEU A 14 8.62 16.13 3.13
N VAL A 15 9.51 16.68 3.95
CA VAL A 15 9.23 17.88 4.75
C VAL A 15 8.98 19.11 3.88
N ARG A 16 9.70 19.25 2.76
CA ARG A 16 9.45 20.31 1.76
C ARG A 16 8.11 20.14 1.06
N THR A 17 7.75 18.92 0.69
CA THR A 17 6.51 18.63 -0.03
C THR A 17 5.29 18.87 0.85
N LEU A 18 5.39 18.57 2.14
CA LEU A 18 4.32 18.86 3.12
C LEU A 18 4.35 20.31 3.65
N GLY A 19 5.28 21.16 3.19
CA GLY A 19 5.38 22.55 3.64
C GLY A 19 5.78 22.73 5.12
N VAL A 20 6.29 21.69 5.79
CA VAL A 20 6.56 21.66 7.23
C VAL A 20 8.04 21.77 7.58
N GLU A 21 8.78 22.66 6.91
CA GLU A 21 10.25 22.78 7.04
C GLU A 21 10.79 22.85 8.48
N ARG A 22 9.99 23.35 9.43
CA ARG A 22 10.29 23.41 10.87
C ARG A 22 10.26 22.06 11.59
N ALA A 23 9.71 21.02 10.98
CA ALA A 23 9.70 19.67 11.54
C ALA A 23 11.09 19.00 11.49
N ASN A 24 12.03 19.56 10.71
CA ASN A 24 13.37 19.02 10.49
C ASN A 24 14.47 19.86 11.16
N ASP A 25 14.35 20.09 12.47
CA ASP A 25 15.29 20.89 13.28
C ASP A 25 16.58 20.11 13.68
N GLY A 26 17.03 19.16 12.86
CA GLY A 26 18.25 18.37 13.10
C GLY A 26 18.09 17.17 14.04
N ASN A 27 16.85 16.79 14.38
CA ASN A 27 16.51 15.56 15.09
C ASN A 27 15.75 14.58 14.16
N GLN A 28 15.67 13.31 14.52
CA GLN A 28 14.92 12.29 13.76
C GLN A 28 13.44 12.71 13.58
N LEU A 29 12.95 12.67 12.34
CA LEU A 29 11.56 12.96 12.00
C LEU A 29 10.63 11.89 12.59
N THR A 30 9.50 12.32 13.16
CA THR A 30 8.50 11.45 13.80
C THR A 30 7.10 11.78 13.30
N VAL A 31 6.16 10.82 13.36
CA VAL A 31 4.79 11.03 12.88
C VAL A 31 4.12 12.13 13.70
N LYS A 32 4.38 12.12 15.01
CA LYS A 32 3.92 13.16 15.94
C LYS A 32 4.40 14.56 15.56
N ARG A 33 5.67 14.71 15.15
CA ARG A 33 6.21 16.01 14.73
C ARG A 33 5.62 16.50 13.42
N LEU A 34 5.41 15.59 12.47
CA LEU A 34 4.70 15.92 11.24
C LEU A 34 3.30 16.42 11.57
N ARG A 35 2.56 15.70 12.43
CA ARG A 35 1.23 16.11 12.89
C ARG A 35 1.24 17.49 13.56
N GLU A 36 2.18 17.75 14.46
CA GLU A 36 2.30 19.05 15.15
C GLU A 36 2.64 20.22 14.21
N ALA A 37 3.29 19.94 13.07
CA ALA A 37 3.71 20.95 12.11
C ALA A 37 2.69 21.17 10.99
N ILE A 38 1.83 20.19 10.71
CA ILE A 38 0.75 20.29 9.72
C ILE A 38 -0.40 21.11 10.33
N ASP A 39 -0.65 22.28 9.76
CA ASP A 39 -1.83 23.10 10.08
C ASP A 39 -2.98 22.65 9.16
N ALA A 40 -3.56 21.48 9.46
CA ALA A 40 -4.59 20.87 8.62
C ALA A 40 -5.98 21.45 8.94
N GLU A 41 -6.48 22.32 8.06
CA GLU A 41 -7.92 22.44 7.88
C GLU A 41 -8.40 21.27 7.02
N THR A 42 -9.47 20.60 7.46
CA THR A 42 -10.09 19.51 6.71
C THR A 42 -10.50 19.99 5.32
N ASP A 43 -10.07 19.30 4.27
CA ASP A 43 -10.43 19.65 2.89
C ASP A 43 -11.91 19.27 2.63
N PRO A 44 -12.80 20.24 2.34
CA PRO A 44 -14.20 19.96 2.05
C PRO A 44 -14.40 19.07 0.81
N ALA A 45 -13.46 19.07 -0.14
CA ALA A 45 -13.53 18.20 -1.30
C ALA A 45 -13.34 16.73 -0.90
N PHE A 46 -12.41 16.44 0.01
CA PHE A 46 -12.21 15.09 0.54
C PHE A 46 -13.44 14.61 1.32
N ALA A 47 -14.04 15.48 2.14
CA ALA A 47 -15.27 15.14 2.85
C ALA A 47 -16.40 14.77 1.86
N SER A 48 -16.57 15.56 0.80
CA SER A 48 -17.60 15.29 -0.22
C SER A 48 -17.37 13.99 -0.97
N MET A 49 -16.10 13.62 -1.25
CA MET A 49 -15.77 12.34 -1.88
C MET A 49 -16.13 11.16 -0.98
N GLY A 50 -15.75 11.23 0.30
CA GLY A 50 -16.04 10.18 1.28
C GLY A 50 -17.54 10.00 1.52
N GLU A 51 -18.29 11.09 1.62
CA GLU A 51 -19.76 11.07 1.73
C GLU A 51 -20.40 10.38 0.51
N SER A 52 -19.91 10.68 -0.70
CA SER A 52 -20.42 10.08 -1.94
C SER A 52 -20.15 8.57 -1.98
N ILE A 53 -18.94 8.16 -1.61
CA ILE A 53 -18.55 6.73 -1.52
C ILE A 53 -19.44 6.00 -0.50
N ARG A 54 -19.65 6.59 0.68
CA ARG A 54 -20.55 6.02 1.71
C ARG A 54 -21.98 5.87 1.21
N SER A 55 -22.50 6.90 0.54
CA SER A 55 -23.84 6.87 -0.04
C SER A 55 -23.98 5.76 -1.07
N ASP A 56 -23.01 5.60 -1.98
CA ASP A 56 -23.06 4.62 -3.06
C ASP A 56 -22.99 3.16 -2.59
N LEU A 57 -22.36 2.93 -1.42
CA LEU A 57 -22.08 1.61 -0.86
C LEU A 57 -22.92 1.26 0.37
N SER A 58 -23.83 2.15 0.76
CA SER A 58 -24.68 1.98 1.93
C SER A 58 -25.45 0.65 1.86
N GLY A 59 -25.24 -0.21 2.86
CA GLY A 59 -25.91 -1.50 2.99
C GLY A 59 -25.46 -2.59 2.01
N LYS A 60 -24.37 -2.39 1.27
CA LYS A 60 -23.82 -3.40 0.34
C LYS A 60 -22.68 -4.22 0.94
N LEU A 61 -21.87 -3.60 1.80
CA LEU A 61 -20.68 -4.22 2.38
C LEU A 61 -21.06 -5.19 3.50
N ASP A 62 -20.40 -6.35 3.49
CA ASP A 62 -20.53 -7.38 4.52
C ASP A 62 -19.50 -7.09 5.61
N ILE A 63 -20.00 -6.65 6.76
CA ILE A 63 -19.17 -6.28 7.91
C ILE A 63 -18.39 -7.48 8.44
N GLU A 64 -18.99 -8.67 8.45
CA GLU A 64 -18.38 -9.87 9.03
C GLU A 64 -17.17 -10.32 8.18
N VAL A 65 -17.33 -10.31 6.84
CA VAL A 65 -16.22 -10.60 5.90
C VAL A 65 -15.07 -9.60 6.06
N LEU A 66 -15.37 -8.32 6.25
CA LEU A 66 -14.34 -7.29 6.40
C LEU A 66 -13.62 -7.37 7.75
N GLU A 67 -14.33 -7.69 8.83
CA GLU A 67 -13.73 -7.88 10.15
C GLU A 67 -12.83 -9.13 10.19
N ASP A 68 -13.35 -10.27 9.73
CA ASP A 68 -12.59 -11.51 9.65
C ASP A 68 -11.35 -11.31 8.77
N GLY A 69 -11.52 -10.67 7.62
CA GLY A 69 -10.41 -10.35 6.72
C GLY A 69 -9.35 -9.44 7.34
N LEU A 70 -9.75 -8.44 8.15
CA LEU A 70 -8.81 -7.56 8.87
C LEU A 70 -8.06 -8.30 9.97
N GLU A 71 -8.75 -9.13 10.76
CA GLU A 71 -8.12 -9.96 11.81
C GLU A 71 -7.10 -10.92 11.19
N GLU A 72 -7.47 -11.62 10.12
CA GLU A 72 -6.59 -12.55 9.44
C GLU A 72 -5.43 -11.84 8.74
N LEU A 73 -5.65 -10.70 8.07
CA LEU A 73 -4.55 -9.89 7.49
C LEU A 73 -3.57 -9.41 8.57
N SER A 74 -4.07 -8.99 9.73
CA SER A 74 -3.23 -8.62 10.88
C SER A 74 -2.35 -9.79 11.29
N ALA A 75 -2.92 -11.00 11.43
CA ALA A 75 -2.17 -12.20 11.77
C ALA A 75 -1.11 -12.56 10.70
N GLN A 76 -1.40 -12.37 9.41
CA GLN A 76 -0.40 -12.60 8.35
C GLN A 76 0.74 -11.58 8.38
N ILE A 77 0.46 -10.31 8.70
CA ILE A 77 1.51 -9.29 8.89
C ILE A 77 2.39 -9.65 10.08
N GLU A 78 1.82 -10.12 11.19
CA GLU A 78 2.58 -10.58 12.36
C GLU A 78 3.45 -11.81 12.06
N ARG A 79 3.00 -12.69 11.17
CA ARG A 79 3.73 -13.88 10.71
C ARG A 79 4.88 -13.56 9.74
N LEU A 80 4.86 -12.40 9.10
CA LEU A 80 5.82 -12.06 8.04
C LEU A 80 7.31 -12.23 8.43
N PRO A 81 7.75 -11.92 9.68
CA PRO A 81 9.12 -12.21 10.11
C PRO A 81 9.49 -13.69 10.03
N ASP A 82 8.57 -14.60 10.34
CA ASP A 82 8.78 -16.05 10.25
C ASP A 82 8.92 -16.51 8.80
N VAL A 83 8.20 -15.87 7.87
CA VAL A 83 8.36 -16.11 6.42
C VAL A 83 9.74 -15.63 5.96
N ARG A 84 10.19 -14.45 6.43
CA ARG A 84 11.52 -13.95 6.12
C ARG A 84 12.63 -14.84 6.69
N GLU A 85 12.46 -15.41 7.88
CA GLU A 85 13.46 -16.31 8.48
C GLU A 85 13.61 -17.61 7.68
N GLN A 86 12.53 -18.14 7.12
CA GLN A 86 12.56 -19.31 6.22
C GLN A 86 13.30 -19.02 4.91
N GLY A 87 13.25 -17.77 4.43
CA GLY A 87 14.00 -17.33 3.26
C GLY A 87 13.36 -17.79 1.95
N ILE A 88 14.09 -18.54 1.14
CA ILE A 88 13.58 -19.02 -0.16
C ILE A 88 12.71 -20.25 0.10
N PRO A 89 11.46 -20.30 -0.39
CA PRO A 89 10.60 -21.48 -0.24
C PRO A 89 11.28 -22.74 -0.74
N ASP A 90 11.22 -23.81 0.06
CA ASP A 90 11.77 -25.11 -0.31
C ASP A 90 10.85 -25.85 -1.29
N GLY A 91 11.33 -26.97 -1.85
CA GLY A 91 10.51 -27.80 -2.73
C GLY A 91 11.31 -28.58 -3.78
N GLU A 92 10.92 -29.84 -4.01
CA GLU A 92 11.55 -30.69 -5.04
C GLU A 92 10.91 -30.50 -6.42
N THR A 93 9.58 -30.43 -6.48
CA THR A 93 8.81 -30.31 -7.74
C THR A 93 8.07 -28.97 -7.82
N GLU A 94 7.61 -28.47 -6.69
CA GLU A 94 6.84 -27.23 -6.54
C GLU A 94 7.29 -26.54 -5.26
N PRO A 95 7.28 -25.20 -5.19
CA PRO A 95 7.62 -24.47 -3.98
C PRO A 95 6.56 -24.68 -2.89
N GLU A 96 7.02 -24.67 -1.65
CA GLU A 96 6.18 -24.45 -0.48
C GLU A 96 5.34 -23.17 -0.63
N VAL A 97 4.23 -23.12 0.10
CA VAL A 97 3.24 -22.06 0.03
C VAL A 97 3.52 -21.09 1.19
N LEU A 98 4.52 -20.22 1.05
CA LEU A 98 4.91 -19.30 2.12
C LEU A 98 4.26 -17.92 1.94
N TYR A 99 4.54 -17.28 0.81
CA TYR A 99 4.03 -15.94 0.52
C TYR A 99 2.58 -15.97 0.05
N ARG A 100 2.14 -17.04 -0.63
CA ARG A 100 0.73 -17.19 -1.04
C ARG A 100 -0.22 -17.20 0.16
N GLU A 101 0.14 -17.88 1.25
CA GLU A 101 -0.69 -17.91 2.47
C GLU A 101 -0.84 -16.51 3.11
N LEU A 102 0.12 -15.59 2.92
CA LEU A 102 0.04 -14.23 3.46
C LEU A 102 -1.10 -13.42 2.85
N VAL A 103 -1.53 -13.75 1.63
CA VAL A 103 -2.53 -12.98 0.88
C VAL A 103 -3.89 -13.67 0.76
N ASP A 104 -4.04 -14.90 1.25
CA ASP A 104 -5.31 -15.63 1.23
C ASP A 104 -6.47 -14.81 1.86
N PRO A 105 -6.31 -14.15 3.02
CA PRO A 105 -7.37 -13.30 3.57
C PRO A 105 -7.64 -12.06 2.71
N GLY A 106 -6.58 -11.52 2.10
CA GLY A 106 -6.69 -10.39 1.18
C GLY A 106 -7.50 -10.71 -0.08
N TRP A 107 -7.44 -11.95 -0.58
CA TRP A 107 -8.29 -12.40 -1.68
C TRP A 107 -9.77 -12.46 -1.29
N GLN A 108 -10.09 -12.93 -0.07
CA GLN A 108 -11.48 -12.96 0.40
C GLN A 108 -12.09 -11.55 0.47
N VAL A 109 -11.34 -10.60 1.05
CA VAL A 109 -11.75 -9.19 1.08
C VAL A 109 -11.87 -8.64 -0.35
N TYR A 110 -10.86 -8.85 -1.19
CA TYR A 110 -10.85 -8.34 -2.56
C TYR A 110 -12.05 -8.84 -3.37
N ASP A 111 -12.36 -10.13 -3.32
CA ASP A 111 -13.48 -10.73 -4.04
C ASP A 111 -14.81 -10.13 -3.55
N HIS A 112 -14.98 -9.94 -2.24
CA HIS A 112 -16.14 -9.24 -1.70
C HIS A 112 -16.26 -7.80 -2.22
N LEU A 113 -15.16 -7.04 -2.22
CA LEU A 113 -15.15 -5.66 -2.72
C LEU A 113 -15.47 -5.59 -4.22
N VAL A 114 -15.01 -6.57 -5.01
CA VAL A 114 -15.39 -6.69 -6.43
C VAL A 114 -16.89 -6.97 -6.56
N ASP A 115 -17.42 -7.93 -5.81
CA ASP A 115 -18.82 -8.37 -5.92
C ASP A 115 -19.85 -7.27 -5.58
N VAL A 116 -19.47 -6.30 -4.75
CA VAL A 116 -20.34 -5.20 -4.32
C VAL A 116 -20.12 -3.89 -5.09
N ASP A 117 -19.37 -3.95 -6.19
CA ASP A 117 -18.99 -2.79 -7.02
C ASP A 117 -18.25 -1.70 -6.22
N PHE A 118 -17.50 -2.08 -5.18
CA PHE A 118 -16.76 -1.13 -4.34
C PHE A 118 -15.81 -0.27 -5.18
N PHE A 119 -15.00 -0.94 -6.01
CA PHE A 119 -14.00 -0.25 -6.83
C PHE A 119 -14.59 0.61 -7.94
N GLU A 120 -15.79 0.27 -8.44
CA GLU A 120 -16.52 1.11 -9.39
C GLU A 120 -17.03 2.40 -8.72
N SER A 121 -17.49 2.33 -7.47
CA SER A 121 -17.81 3.52 -6.68
C SER A 121 -16.58 4.41 -6.46
N LEU A 122 -15.44 3.82 -6.13
CA LEU A 122 -14.18 4.56 -5.99
C LEU A 122 -13.78 5.23 -7.31
N GLU A 123 -13.86 4.49 -8.41
CA GLU A 123 -13.55 5.00 -9.75
C GLU A 123 -14.46 6.17 -10.13
N ALA A 124 -15.75 6.14 -9.76
CA ALA A 124 -16.68 7.23 -10.02
C ALA A 124 -16.35 8.50 -9.22
N ASN A 125 -16.04 8.34 -7.93
CA ASN A 125 -15.99 9.44 -6.96
C ASN A 125 -14.59 10.01 -6.71
N LEU A 126 -13.52 9.26 -7.00
CA LEU A 126 -12.15 9.70 -6.75
C LEU A 126 -11.48 10.28 -8.02
N PRO A 127 -10.61 11.29 -7.85
CA PRO A 127 -9.81 11.82 -8.95
C PRO A 127 -8.60 10.92 -9.22
N ARG A 128 -7.95 11.16 -10.36
CA ARG A 128 -6.57 10.72 -10.59
C ARG A 128 -5.61 11.26 -9.52
N PHE A 129 -4.49 10.58 -9.31
CA PHE A 129 -3.43 11.10 -8.45
C PHE A 129 -2.82 12.39 -9.05
N THR A 130 -2.73 13.43 -8.21
CA THR A 130 -1.95 14.64 -8.45
C THR A 130 -1.06 14.91 -7.23
N PRO A 131 0.03 15.69 -7.37
CA PRO A 131 0.85 16.09 -6.22
C PRO A 131 0.02 16.70 -5.08
N GLU A 132 -0.95 17.56 -5.40
CA GLU A 132 -1.84 18.20 -4.42
C GLU A 132 -2.74 17.16 -3.74
N HIS A 133 -3.32 16.22 -4.48
CA HIS A 133 -4.16 15.16 -3.90
C HIS A 133 -3.37 14.25 -2.95
N ILE A 134 -2.11 13.95 -3.28
CA ILE A 134 -1.20 13.17 -2.42
C ILE A 134 -0.78 13.96 -1.17
N GLU A 135 -0.54 15.25 -1.30
CA GLU A 135 -0.25 16.14 -0.16
C GLU A 135 -1.42 16.18 0.82
N THR A 136 -2.64 16.48 0.34
CA THR A 136 -3.85 16.49 1.17
C THR A 136 -4.13 15.12 1.81
N THR A 137 -3.99 14.04 1.05
CA THR A 137 -4.11 12.67 1.56
C THR A 137 -3.14 12.43 2.72
N THR A 138 -1.90 12.90 2.58
CA THR A 138 -0.88 12.72 3.61
C THR A 138 -1.20 13.55 4.86
N HIS A 139 -1.72 14.76 4.70
CA HIS A 139 -2.15 15.60 5.82
C HIS A 139 -3.28 14.94 6.62
N GLU A 140 -4.33 14.47 5.95
CA GLU A 140 -5.47 13.79 6.58
C GLU A 140 -5.04 12.48 7.26
N LEU A 141 -4.16 11.69 6.62
CA LEU A 141 -3.66 10.43 7.20
C LEU A 141 -2.80 10.65 8.44
N ILE A 142 -1.86 11.61 8.42
CA ILE A 142 -1.01 11.93 9.58
C ILE A 142 -1.84 12.55 10.71
N GLY A 143 -2.85 13.35 10.35
CA GLY A 143 -3.78 13.98 11.28
C GLY A 143 -4.74 13.00 11.96
N SER A 144 -4.97 11.81 11.39
CA SER A 144 -5.81 10.78 11.98
C SER A 144 -5.04 9.94 13.01
N ASP A 145 -5.36 10.12 14.29
CA ASP A 145 -4.84 9.26 15.35
C ASP A 145 -5.18 7.79 15.08
N ALA A 146 -6.45 7.50 14.73
CA ALA A 146 -6.94 6.16 14.43
C ALA A 146 -6.07 5.45 13.38
N LEU A 147 -5.84 6.04 12.21
CA LEU A 147 -5.05 5.41 11.14
C LEU A 147 -3.58 5.21 11.54
N THR A 148 -3.01 6.16 12.28
CA THR A 148 -1.59 6.08 12.69
C THR A 148 -1.34 5.07 13.82
N GLU A 149 -2.31 4.89 14.71
CA GLU A 149 -2.30 3.88 15.78
C GLU A 149 -2.53 2.49 15.22
N GLU A 150 -3.41 2.35 14.24
CA GLU A 150 -3.69 1.08 13.55
C GLU A 150 -2.43 0.49 12.90
N LEU A 151 -1.68 1.31 12.14
CA LEU A 151 -0.40 0.87 11.56
C LEU A 151 0.61 0.45 12.63
N ALA A 152 0.63 1.13 13.78
CA ALA A 152 1.51 0.73 14.88
C ALA A 152 1.09 -0.60 15.51
N ALA A 153 -0.22 -0.83 15.64
CA ALA A 153 -0.78 -2.09 16.13
C ALA A 153 -0.44 -3.27 15.21
N LEU A 154 -0.39 -3.03 13.90
CA LEU A 154 0.08 -4.00 12.88
C LEU A 154 1.59 -4.24 12.88
N GLY A 155 2.32 -3.68 13.84
CA GLY A 155 3.75 -3.86 13.97
C GLY A 155 4.58 -3.00 13.02
N PHE A 156 4.03 -1.92 12.44
CA PHE A 156 4.86 -0.89 11.78
C PHE A 156 5.47 0.02 12.84
N ASP A 157 6.78 -0.01 12.96
CA ASP A 157 7.48 0.90 13.85
C ASP A 157 7.39 2.36 13.35
N GLU A 158 7.88 3.30 14.15
CA GLU A 158 7.84 4.72 13.77
C GLU A 158 8.62 5.03 12.49
N ARG A 159 9.74 4.34 12.26
CA ARG A 159 10.55 4.55 11.07
C ARG A 159 9.84 3.96 9.85
N GLU A 160 9.25 2.78 9.95
CA GLU A 160 8.47 2.16 8.89
C GLU A 160 7.25 3.01 8.51
N ARG A 161 6.53 3.56 9.50
CA ARG A 161 5.40 4.48 9.22
C ARG A 161 5.85 5.76 8.50
N ILE A 162 7.00 6.34 8.89
CA ILE A 162 7.56 7.49 8.16
C ILE A 162 8.02 7.09 6.76
N ALA A 163 8.52 5.86 6.57
CA ALA A 163 8.91 5.38 5.26
C ALA A 163 7.72 5.26 4.32
N LEU A 164 6.60 4.65 4.76
CA LEU A 164 5.36 4.58 3.97
C LEU A 164 4.89 5.96 3.50
N VAL A 165 4.86 6.94 4.41
CA VAL A 165 4.49 8.32 4.09
C VAL A 165 5.48 8.94 3.11
N THR A 166 6.78 8.76 3.35
CA THR A 166 7.85 9.27 2.49
C THR A 166 7.73 8.72 1.07
N ASP A 167 7.49 7.41 0.94
CA ASP A 167 7.40 6.72 -0.34
C ASP A 167 6.20 7.21 -1.13
N VAL A 168 5.04 7.41 -0.51
CA VAL A 168 3.85 7.95 -1.18
C VAL A 168 4.10 9.39 -1.66
N VAL A 169 4.59 10.26 -0.78
CA VAL A 169 4.78 11.69 -1.08
C VAL A 169 5.84 11.90 -2.16
N ASN A 170 7.00 11.23 -2.03
CA ASN A 170 8.12 11.43 -2.93
C ASN A 170 7.92 10.78 -4.31
N ASN A 171 6.95 9.87 -4.45
CA ASN A 171 6.61 9.21 -5.71
C ASN A 171 5.35 9.78 -6.39
N ASN A 172 4.89 10.98 -6.02
CA ASN A 172 3.70 11.62 -6.58
C ASN A 172 3.68 11.69 -8.13
N THR A 173 4.82 11.93 -8.77
CA THR A 173 4.92 11.97 -10.25
C THR A 173 4.80 10.60 -10.91
N ARG A 174 5.18 9.53 -10.21
CA ARG A 174 4.97 8.13 -10.65
C ARG A 174 3.52 7.74 -10.45
N LEU A 175 2.94 8.07 -9.29
CA LEU A 175 1.53 7.87 -9.00
C LEU A 175 0.63 8.55 -10.03
N ALA A 176 0.98 9.76 -10.49
CA ALA A 176 0.24 10.46 -11.55
C ALA A 176 0.19 9.72 -12.91
N ARG A 177 0.99 8.67 -13.12
CA ARG A 177 0.93 7.81 -14.30
C ARG A 177 -0.13 6.72 -14.19
N TRP A 178 -0.61 6.45 -12.99
CA TRP A 178 -1.74 5.57 -12.74
C TRP A 178 -3.02 6.38 -12.95
N VAL A 179 -3.65 6.13 -14.10
CA VAL A 179 -4.81 6.88 -14.57
C VAL A 179 -6.09 6.08 -14.28
N PRO A 180 -7.14 6.71 -13.72
CA PRO A 180 -8.48 6.13 -13.64
C PRO A 180 -8.91 5.58 -15.00
N THR A 181 -9.52 4.41 -15.03
CA THR A 181 -10.03 3.80 -16.27
C THR A 181 -10.94 4.75 -17.05
N LYS A 182 -11.77 5.54 -16.35
CA LYS A 182 -12.66 6.54 -16.98
C LYS A 182 -11.91 7.65 -17.75
N GLU A 183 -10.63 7.85 -17.47
CA GLU A 183 -9.77 8.86 -18.09
C GLU A 183 -8.84 8.29 -19.17
N ILE A 184 -8.85 6.98 -19.42
CA ILE A 184 -8.04 6.35 -20.48
C ILE A 184 -8.65 6.69 -21.86
N PRO A 185 -7.87 7.20 -22.83
CA PRO A 185 -8.36 7.48 -24.17
C PRO A 185 -8.92 6.23 -24.86
N THR A 186 -10.03 6.38 -25.60
CA THR A 186 -10.72 5.27 -26.28
C THR A 186 -10.02 4.78 -27.55
N ASP A 187 -9.01 5.52 -28.03
CA ASP A 187 -8.24 5.24 -29.24
C ASP A 187 -6.93 4.47 -28.99
N VAL A 188 -6.71 3.98 -27.77
CA VAL A 188 -5.56 3.12 -27.44
C VAL A 188 -5.71 1.72 -28.05
N GLU A 189 -4.57 1.04 -28.28
CA GLU A 189 -4.54 -0.26 -28.96
C GLU A 189 -5.19 -1.42 -28.19
N PHE A 190 -5.46 -1.24 -26.89
CA PHE A 190 -6.07 -2.25 -26.02
C PHE A 190 -7.52 -1.88 -25.66
N GLY A 191 -8.36 -2.89 -25.44
CA GLY A 191 -9.75 -2.69 -25.02
C GLY A 191 -9.82 -2.08 -23.62
N VAL A 192 -10.15 -0.78 -23.54
CA VAL A 192 -10.28 -0.02 -22.29
C VAL A 192 -11.37 -0.62 -21.40
N GLU A 193 -12.40 -1.22 -21.99
CA GLU A 193 -13.48 -1.94 -21.32
C GLU A 193 -13.01 -3.18 -20.52
N HIS A 194 -11.78 -3.63 -20.73
CA HIS A 194 -11.17 -4.74 -19.99
C HIS A 194 -10.17 -4.27 -18.94
N VAL A 195 -9.98 -2.96 -18.76
CA VAL A 195 -9.09 -2.40 -17.76
C VAL A 195 -9.88 -2.18 -16.46
N PRO A 196 -9.59 -2.90 -15.37
CA PRO A 196 -10.32 -2.70 -14.12
C PRO A 196 -10.08 -1.30 -13.55
N PRO A 197 -11.01 -0.77 -12.71
CA PRO A 197 -10.80 0.43 -11.90
C PRO A 197 -9.40 0.57 -11.31
N LEU A 198 -8.92 1.80 -11.16
CA LEU A 198 -7.56 2.07 -10.66
C LEU A 198 -7.30 1.38 -9.31
N HIS A 199 -8.21 1.55 -8.36
CA HIS A 199 -8.08 0.99 -7.01
C HIS A 199 -8.15 -0.55 -7.04
N GLN A 200 -8.95 -1.14 -7.93
CA GLN A 200 -9.00 -2.58 -8.11
C GLN A 200 -7.66 -3.13 -8.64
N ARG A 201 -7.06 -2.46 -9.64
CA ARG A 201 -5.73 -2.83 -10.17
C ARG A 201 -4.65 -2.69 -9.10
N ALA A 202 -4.73 -1.65 -8.26
CA ALA A 202 -3.81 -1.46 -7.15
C ALA A 202 -3.91 -2.60 -6.13
N THR A 203 -5.10 -2.89 -5.61
CA THR A 203 -5.33 -3.96 -4.62
C THR A 203 -5.05 -5.35 -5.20
N GLY A 204 -5.64 -5.69 -6.34
CA GLY A 204 -5.46 -6.99 -6.99
C GLY A 204 -4.01 -7.22 -7.44
N GLY A 205 -3.33 -6.18 -7.93
CA GLY A 205 -1.92 -6.24 -8.29
C GLY A 205 -1.03 -6.55 -7.08
N ALA A 206 -1.28 -5.94 -5.92
CA ALA A 206 -0.55 -6.24 -4.69
C ALA A 206 -0.67 -7.72 -4.30
N LEU A 207 -1.90 -8.27 -4.33
CA LEU A 207 -2.15 -9.68 -4.05
C LEU A 207 -1.40 -10.60 -5.04
N LEU A 208 -1.44 -10.28 -6.34
CA LEU A 208 -0.77 -11.07 -7.38
C LEU A 208 0.76 -11.08 -7.24
N TRP A 209 1.36 -9.92 -6.92
CA TRP A 209 2.81 -9.83 -6.72
C TRP A 209 3.28 -10.70 -5.57
N ILE A 210 2.62 -10.63 -4.41
CA ILE A 210 2.96 -11.46 -3.25
C ILE A 210 2.71 -12.94 -3.57
N ASN A 211 1.57 -13.27 -4.17
CA ASN A 211 1.21 -14.64 -4.56
C ASN A 211 2.25 -15.27 -5.53
N ALA A 212 2.91 -14.47 -6.37
CA ALA A 212 3.93 -14.94 -7.30
C ALA A 212 5.31 -15.19 -6.67
N LEU A 213 5.57 -14.66 -5.47
CA LEU A 213 6.91 -14.73 -4.84
C LEU A 213 7.37 -16.17 -4.59
N ASP A 214 6.46 -17.06 -4.18
CA ASP A 214 6.82 -18.45 -3.88
C ASP A 214 7.52 -19.11 -5.07
N VAL A 215 6.89 -18.99 -6.24
CA VAL A 215 7.37 -19.56 -7.49
C VAL A 215 8.61 -18.82 -7.98
N HIS A 216 8.60 -17.49 -7.93
CA HIS A 216 9.72 -16.69 -8.43
C HIS A 216 11.01 -16.94 -7.65
N LEU A 217 10.95 -16.88 -6.32
CA LEU A 217 12.13 -17.09 -5.47
C LEU A 217 12.68 -18.51 -5.61
N TRP A 218 11.80 -19.52 -5.64
CA TRP A 218 12.22 -20.91 -5.83
C TRP A 218 12.90 -21.14 -7.18
N GLN A 219 12.32 -20.62 -8.28
CA GLN A 219 12.90 -20.76 -9.63
C GLN A 219 14.23 -20.03 -9.76
N ASN A 220 14.39 -18.89 -9.08
CA ASN A 220 15.57 -18.03 -9.16
C ASN A 220 16.53 -18.22 -7.98
N ARG A 221 16.38 -19.27 -7.17
CA ARG A 221 17.10 -19.46 -5.89
C ARG A 221 18.63 -19.36 -5.95
N VAL A 222 19.23 -19.58 -7.11
CA VAL A 222 20.68 -19.45 -7.32
C VAL A 222 21.16 -18.02 -7.54
N LEU A 223 20.23 -17.10 -7.82
CA LEU A 223 20.45 -15.69 -8.08
C LEU A 223 20.06 -14.81 -6.89
N VAL A 224 19.14 -15.27 -6.05
CA VAL A 224 18.63 -14.52 -4.90
C VAL A 224 19.71 -14.32 -3.83
N THR A 225 19.75 -13.12 -3.23
CA THR A 225 20.64 -12.76 -2.13
C THR A 225 19.84 -12.44 -0.86
N ASP A 226 20.50 -12.42 0.31
CA ASP A 226 19.86 -12.01 1.56
C ASP A 226 19.35 -10.56 1.51
N GLU A 227 20.04 -9.68 0.77
CA GLU A 227 19.62 -8.29 0.59
C GLU A 227 18.30 -8.20 -0.19
N MET A 228 18.14 -8.99 -1.25
CA MET A 228 16.86 -9.07 -1.98
C MET A 228 15.72 -9.62 -1.11
N LEU A 229 16.01 -10.55 -0.19
CA LEU A 229 15.02 -11.07 0.74
C LEU A 229 14.64 -10.04 1.81
N ASP A 230 15.59 -9.22 2.28
CA ASP A 230 15.33 -8.11 3.20
C ASP A 230 14.49 -7.01 2.54
N ASP A 231 14.81 -6.65 1.30
CA ASP A 231 14.04 -5.67 0.52
C ASP A 231 12.64 -6.22 0.22
N GLY A 232 12.55 -7.47 -0.21
CA GLY A 232 11.27 -8.15 -0.45
C GLY A 232 10.41 -8.26 0.80
N TYR A 233 11.00 -8.47 1.98
CA TYR A 233 10.26 -8.43 3.25
C TYR A 233 9.60 -7.07 3.48
N TRP A 234 10.34 -5.97 3.28
CA TRP A 234 9.77 -4.63 3.41
C TRP A 234 8.66 -4.39 2.39
N ASP A 235 8.90 -4.70 1.13
CA ASP A 235 7.93 -4.47 0.06
C ASP A 235 6.64 -5.26 0.31
N VAL A 236 6.74 -6.53 0.74
CA VAL A 236 5.59 -7.36 1.12
C VAL A 236 4.86 -6.76 2.33
N LYS A 237 5.59 -6.32 3.37
CA LYS A 237 4.98 -5.68 4.54
C LYS A 237 4.19 -4.46 4.14
N ALA A 238 4.77 -3.58 3.32
CA ALA A 238 4.12 -2.37 2.84
C ALA A 238 2.89 -2.67 1.97
N LEU A 239 2.97 -3.67 1.07
CA LEU A 239 1.82 -4.13 0.29
C LEU A 239 0.68 -4.63 1.19
N LEU A 240 0.98 -5.48 2.18
CA LEU A 240 0.00 -5.98 3.15
C LEU A 240 -0.60 -4.84 4.00
N GLY A 241 0.22 -3.86 4.42
CA GLY A 241 -0.27 -2.67 5.12
C GLY A 241 -1.22 -1.83 4.27
N GLY A 242 -0.92 -1.68 2.98
CA GLY A 242 -1.83 -1.03 2.03
C GLY A 242 -3.15 -1.80 1.85
N LEU A 243 -3.10 -3.14 1.75
CA LEU A 243 -4.29 -3.99 1.68
C LEU A 243 -5.16 -3.87 2.94
N TYR A 244 -4.52 -3.89 4.12
CA TYR A 244 -5.20 -3.70 5.40
C TYR A 244 -5.91 -2.34 5.45
N LEU A 245 -5.23 -1.25 5.07
CA LEU A 245 -5.84 0.08 5.06
C LEU A 245 -7.03 0.19 4.10
N MET A 246 -7.00 -0.51 2.96
CA MET A 246 -8.14 -0.58 2.05
C MET A 246 -9.31 -1.33 2.69
N ALA A 247 -9.05 -2.48 3.32
CA ALA A 247 -10.06 -3.26 4.02
C ALA A 247 -10.67 -2.48 5.19
N LYS A 248 -9.85 -1.76 5.96
CA LYS A 248 -10.28 -0.88 7.06
C LYS A 248 -11.15 0.25 6.53
N ALA A 249 -10.75 0.90 5.44
CA ALA A 249 -11.55 1.94 4.83
C ALA A 249 -12.91 1.40 4.34
N ALA A 250 -12.96 0.20 3.77
CA ALA A 250 -14.22 -0.45 3.41
C ALA A 250 -15.08 -0.76 4.65
N LEU A 251 -14.50 -1.27 5.73
CA LEU A 251 -15.22 -1.49 6.98
C LEU A 251 -15.81 -0.17 7.52
N GLU A 252 -15.02 0.90 7.44
CA GLU A 252 -15.45 2.23 7.84
C GLU A 252 -16.57 2.78 6.97
N VAL A 253 -16.59 2.50 5.67
CA VAL A 253 -17.75 2.80 4.81
C VAL A 253 -19.02 2.15 5.35
N ALA A 254 -18.93 0.90 5.81
CA ALA A 254 -20.07 0.14 6.32
C ALA A 254 -20.54 0.62 7.71
N ARG A 255 -19.62 1.01 8.60
CA ARG A 255 -19.93 1.40 9.99
C ARG A 255 -20.13 2.89 10.20
N GLY A 256 -19.17 3.69 9.74
CA GLY A 256 -19.15 5.15 9.85
C GLY A 256 -19.00 5.71 11.25
N ASP A 257 -18.27 5.02 12.13
CA ASP A 257 -18.11 5.39 13.53
C ASP A 257 -16.69 5.87 13.92
N GLU A 258 -15.64 5.50 13.20
CA GLU A 258 -14.26 5.90 13.56
C GLU A 258 -13.68 7.00 12.65
N LEU A 259 -13.84 6.88 11.32
CA LEU A 259 -13.26 7.83 10.38
C LEU A 259 -14.25 8.89 9.88
N THR A 260 -13.81 10.15 9.85
CA THR A 260 -14.52 11.20 9.10
C THR A 260 -14.48 10.91 7.59
N ASP A 261 -15.35 11.55 6.81
CA ASP A 261 -15.36 11.34 5.35
C ASP A 261 -14.06 11.76 4.66
N SER A 262 -13.38 12.79 5.18
CA SER A 262 -12.07 13.18 4.68
C SER A 262 -11.00 12.15 5.00
N GLN A 263 -11.00 11.62 6.23
CA GLN A 263 -10.07 10.58 6.64
C GLN A 263 -10.32 9.26 5.90
N LEU A 264 -11.58 8.94 5.62
CA LEU A 264 -11.96 7.80 4.79
C LEU A 264 -11.37 7.94 3.38
N THR A 265 -11.57 9.10 2.74
CA THR A 265 -11.00 9.39 1.41
C THR A 265 -9.48 9.30 1.42
N ALA A 266 -8.85 9.79 2.47
CA ALA A 266 -7.41 9.69 2.65
C ALA A 266 -6.94 8.25 2.84
N ALA A 267 -7.64 7.43 3.63
CA ALA A 267 -7.31 6.01 3.82
C ALA A 267 -7.40 5.21 2.51
N ILE A 268 -8.44 5.45 1.70
CA ILE A 268 -8.61 4.82 0.39
C ILE A 268 -7.50 5.27 -0.58
N THR A 269 -7.22 6.57 -0.63
CA THR A 269 -6.19 7.10 -1.53
C THR A 269 -4.79 6.61 -1.13
N ALA A 270 -4.48 6.64 0.17
CA ALA A 270 -3.19 6.22 0.70
C ALA A 270 -2.96 4.71 0.53
N SER A 271 -3.97 3.87 0.78
CA SER A 271 -3.86 2.43 0.57
C SER A 271 -3.53 2.09 -0.88
N ALA A 272 -4.20 2.72 -1.85
CA ALA A 272 -3.88 2.57 -3.26
C ALA A 272 -2.48 3.11 -3.60
N ALA A 273 -2.10 4.27 -3.08
CA ALA A 273 -0.77 4.84 -3.33
C ALA A 273 0.36 3.96 -2.77
N ILE A 274 0.21 3.45 -1.54
CA ILE A 274 1.16 2.52 -0.91
C ILE A 274 1.29 1.26 -1.75
N THR A 275 0.16 0.64 -2.12
CA THR A 275 0.19 -0.60 -2.90
C THR A 275 0.81 -0.38 -4.27
N ILE A 276 0.49 0.70 -4.98
CA ILE A 276 1.07 1.02 -6.29
C ILE A 276 2.59 1.19 -6.20
N VAL A 277 3.08 2.01 -5.25
CA VAL A 277 4.52 2.27 -5.14
C VAL A 277 5.27 0.97 -4.85
N ASN A 278 4.77 0.16 -3.91
CA ASN A 278 5.46 -1.06 -3.49
C ASN A 278 5.34 -2.21 -4.50
N GLN A 279 4.34 -2.20 -5.39
CA GLN A 279 4.32 -3.10 -6.54
C GLN A 279 5.46 -2.80 -7.52
N GLU A 280 5.77 -1.53 -7.70
CA GLU A 280 6.90 -1.13 -8.54
C GLU A 280 8.25 -1.39 -7.84
N GLU A 281 8.33 -1.24 -6.51
CA GLU A 281 9.55 -1.55 -5.75
C GLU A 281 9.82 -3.05 -5.67
N ILE A 282 8.84 -3.90 -5.33
CA ILE A 282 9.05 -5.35 -5.29
C ILE A 282 9.48 -5.91 -6.65
N CYS A 283 8.95 -5.34 -7.73
CA CYS A 283 9.37 -5.69 -9.08
C CYS A 283 10.87 -5.43 -9.29
N LYS A 284 11.36 -4.26 -8.87
CA LYS A 284 12.79 -3.90 -9.01
C LYS A 284 13.69 -4.67 -8.05
N ASN A 285 13.27 -4.80 -6.79
CA ASN A 285 14.10 -5.33 -5.71
C ASN A 285 14.21 -6.86 -5.79
N VAL A 286 13.15 -7.54 -6.24
CA VAL A 286 13.07 -9.01 -6.18
C VAL A 286 12.93 -9.64 -7.56
N PHE A 287 12.13 -9.08 -8.46
CA PHE A 287 11.81 -9.75 -9.74
C PHE A 287 12.79 -9.44 -10.88
N TRP A 288 13.23 -8.20 -11.02
CA TRP A 288 14.21 -7.78 -12.03
C TRP A 288 15.64 -7.94 -11.53
N ILE A 289 16.10 -9.21 -11.45
CA ILE A 289 17.46 -9.53 -11.02
C ILE A 289 18.48 -9.15 -12.12
N THR A 290 19.28 -8.11 -11.87
CA THR A 290 20.39 -7.72 -12.76
C THR A 290 21.70 -8.43 -12.39
N GLU A 291 22.73 -8.27 -13.24
CA GLU A 291 24.07 -8.84 -13.01
C GLU A 291 24.72 -8.29 -11.72
N GLU A 292 24.45 -7.03 -11.40
CA GLU A 292 24.99 -6.35 -10.22
C GLU A 292 24.31 -6.80 -8.92
N MET A 293 23.05 -7.24 -9.00
CA MET A 293 22.24 -7.65 -7.85
C MET A 293 22.40 -9.12 -7.48
N ARG A 294 22.57 -9.99 -8.50
CA ARG A 294 22.52 -11.43 -8.30
C ARG A 294 23.64 -11.95 -7.40
N ALA A 295 23.35 -13.07 -6.74
CA ALA A 295 24.35 -13.84 -6.03
C ALA A 295 25.54 -14.18 -6.95
N PRO A 296 26.79 -14.09 -6.44
CA PRO A 296 27.97 -14.38 -7.24
C PRO A 296 27.94 -15.81 -7.76
N PRO A 297 28.43 -16.06 -9.00
CA PRO A 297 28.46 -17.40 -9.55
C PRO A 297 29.23 -18.33 -8.62
N LYS A 298 28.58 -19.41 -8.18
CA LYS A 298 29.27 -20.54 -7.55
C LYS A 298 30.09 -21.22 -8.64
N ALA A 299 31.32 -20.77 -8.86
CA ALA A 299 32.23 -21.38 -9.82
C ALA A 299 32.29 -22.91 -9.55
N ARG A 300 32.03 -23.70 -10.58
CA ARG A 300 32.18 -25.17 -10.56
C ARG A 300 33.63 -25.57 -10.77
#